data_AF-A0A290QHZ7-F1
#
_entry.id   AF-A0A290QHZ7-F1
#
_cell.length_a   1.000
_cell.length_b   1.000
_cell.length_c   1.000
_cell.angle_alpha   90.00
_cell.angle_beta   90.00
_cell.angle_gamma   90.00
#
_symmetry.space_group_name_H-M   'P 1'
#
loop_
_entity.id
_entity.type
_entity.pdbx_description
1 polymer ?
#
loop_
_entity_poly.entity_id
_entity_poly.type
_entity_poly.pdbx_seq_one_letter_code
_entity_poly.pdbx_strand_id
1 'polypeptide(L)'
;MAKNESLTGIEGAVASIKNAIVDLSSLEVITFRGNITGIVKDDLEWDKLMTKATAGSGQLKVALATVIDFDSDVRTFIADEAPPQWILDAHNAAVKSGIDSRRAVLDLIGGFLGKK
;
A
#
# COMPACT_ATOMS: atom_id res chain seq x y z
N MET A 1 10.06 28.68 12.45
CA MET A 1 9.69 28.60 11.02
C MET A 1 10.96 28.26 10.24
N ALA A 2 11.15 26.98 9.90
CA ALA A 2 12.28 26.56 9.10
C ALA A 2 12.03 26.99 7.64
N LYS A 3 13.06 27.58 7.02
CA LYS A 3 13.02 28.04 5.62
C LYS A 3 12.75 26.84 4.70
N ASN A 4 11.65 26.91 3.95
CA ASN A 4 11.47 26.11 2.74
C ASN A 4 12.45 26.64 1.69
N GLU A 5 13.65 26.05 1.64
CA GLU A 5 14.49 26.18 0.45
C GLU A 5 13.86 25.31 -0.63
N SER A 6 13.24 25.98 -1.62
CA SER A 6 12.77 25.33 -2.84
C SER A 6 13.98 24.77 -3.59
N LEU A 7 14.26 23.47 -3.41
CA LEU A 7 15.25 22.74 -4.18
C LEU A 7 14.84 22.79 -5.66
N THR A 8 15.50 23.63 -6.45
CA THR A 8 15.23 23.78 -7.89
C THR A 8 16.37 23.14 -8.67
N GLY A 9 16.04 22.32 -9.66
CA GLY A 9 17.01 21.60 -10.51
C GLY A 9 17.28 20.15 -10.08
N ILE A 10 18.47 19.65 -10.41
CA ILE A 10 18.88 18.23 -10.24
C ILE A 10 18.79 17.79 -8.77
N GLU A 11 19.09 18.67 -7.82
CA GLU A 11 19.01 18.37 -6.38
C GLU A 11 17.57 18.07 -5.92
N GLY A 12 16.58 18.81 -6.45
CA GLY A 12 15.16 18.53 -6.19
C GLY A 12 14.69 17.23 -6.84
N ALA A 13 15.21 16.89 -8.02
CA ALA A 13 14.93 15.62 -8.68
C ALA A 13 15.54 14.43 -7.91
N VAL A 14 16.79 14.55 -7.43
CA VAL A 14 17.46 13.53 -6.61
C VAL A 14 16.75 13.36 -5.26
N ALA A 15 16.33 14.46 -4.61
CA ALA A 15 15.55 14.40 -3.38
C ALA A 15 14.19 13.72 -3.59
N SER A 16 13.51 14.00 -4.70
CA SER A 16 12.22 13.37 -5.04
C SER A 16 12.39 11.86 -5.33
N ILE A 17 13.46 11.46 -6.02
CA ILE A 17 13.80 10.05 -6.24
C ILE A 17 14.10 9.35 -4.91
N LYS A 18 14.89 9.97 -4.03
CA LYS A 18 15.20 9.42 -2.71
C LYS A 18 13.93 9.22 -1.88
N ASN A 19 13.03 10.20 -1.87
CA ASN A 19 11.75 10.10 -1.16
C ASN A 19 10.86 9.02 -1.77
N ALA A 20 10.77 8.93 -3.09
CA ALA A 20 10.03 7.84 -3.76
C ALA A 20 10.59 6.46 -3.41
N ILE A 21 11.92 6.30 -3.33
CA ILE A 21 12.56 5.04 -2.91
C ILE A 21 12.23 4.72 -1.44
N VAL A 22 12.20 5.74 -0.57
CA VAL A 22 11.81 5.57 0.84
C VAL A 22 10.33 5.19 0.97
N ASP A 23 9.44 5.78 0.19
CA ASP A 23 8.02 5.41 0.18
C ASP A 23 7.81 4.00 -0.41
N LEU A 24 8.66 3.60 -1.36
CA LEU A 24 8.76 2.24 -1.90
C LEU A 24 9.56 1.30 -0.99
N SER A 25 9.83 1.62 0.27
CA SER A 25 10.62 0.74 1.14
C SER A 25 9.79 -0.41 1.72
N SER A 26 8.49 -0.21 1.99
CA SER A 26 7.64 -1.24 2.62
C SER A 26 6.32 -1.42 1.89
N LEU A 27 5.88 -2.67 1.73
CA LEU A 27 4.63 -3.04 1.08
C LEU A 27 3.78 -3.67 2.14
N GLU A 28 2.71 -2.99 2.50
CA GLU A 28 1.73 -3.48 3.44
C GLU A 28 0.42 -3.77 2.72
N VAL A 29 -0.03 -5.01 2.83
CA VAL A 29 -1.32 -5.46 2.32
C VAL A 29 -2.11 -6.00 3.49
N ILE A 30 -3.24 -5.36 3.79
CA ILE A 30 -4.18 -5.82 4.81
C ILE A 30 -5.50 -6.16 4.12
N THR A 31 -5.94 -7.40 4.26
CA THR A 31 -7.23 -7.85 3.77
C THR A 31 -8.20 -7.95 4.92
N PHE A 32 -9.28 -7.20 4.83
CA PHE A 32 -10.38 -7.23 5.79
C PHE A 32 -11.51 -8.13 5.29
N ARG A 33 -12.18 -8.80 6.23
CA ARG A 33 -13.42 -9.55 6.02
C ARG A 33 -14.50 -9.02 6.96
N GLY A 34 -15.74 -8.98 6.49
CA GLY A 34 -16.88 -8.58 7.31
C GLY A 34 -17.86 -7.71 6.55
N ASN A 35 -18.76 -7.07 7.29
CA ASN A 35 -19.87 -6.30 6.73
C ASN A 35 -19.81 -4.87 7.25
N ILE A 36 -19.88 -3.91 6.33
CA ILE A 36 -20.08 -2.50 6.64
C ILE A 36 -21.46 -2.12 6.11
N THR A 37 -22.30 -1.59 6.98
CA THR A 37 -23.61 -1.11 6.57
C THR A 37 -23.47 0.33 6.11
N GLY A 38 -23.49 0.56 4.79
CA GLY A 38 -23.38 1.91 4.24
C GLY A 38 -23.84 1.97 2.78
N ILE A 39 -24.48 3.07 2.41
CA ILE A 39 -24.75 3.39 1.00
C ILE A 39 -23.42 3.83 0.39
N VAL A 40 -22.90 3.04 -0.56
CA VAL A 40 -21.83 3.49 -1.46
C VAL A 40 -22.52 4.29 -2.56
N LYS A 41 -22.35 5.62 -2.58
CA LYS A 41 -22.72 6.45 -3.74
C LYS A 41 -21.51 6.50 -4.65
N ASP A 42 -21.69 6.22 -5.95
CA ASP A 42 -20.81 6.34 -7.12
C ASP A 42 -19.28 6.16 -6.96
N ASP A 43 -18.66 6.79 -5.97
CA ASP A 43 -17.26 6.64 -5.56
C ASP A 43 -17.11 5.96 -4.19
N LEU A 44 -16.21 4.96 -4.14
CA LEU A 44 -15.85 4.31 -2.88
C LEU A 44 -14.91 5.19 -2.06
N GLU A 45 -15.47 5.92 -1.10
CA GLU A 45 -14.70 6.73 -0.16
C GLU A 45 -14.05 5.87 0.95
N TRP A 46 -12.83 5.37 0.70
CA TRP A 46 -12.09 4.47 1.59
C TRP A 46 -11.97 4.99 3.04
N ASP A 47 -11.58 6.25 3.23
CA ASP A 47 -11.38 6.81 4.58
C ASP A 47 -12.68 6.87 5.38
N LYS A 48 -13.79 7.23 4.72
CA LYS A 48 -15.13 7.24 5.34
C LYS A 48 -15.60 5.83 5.66
N LEU A 49 -15.31 4.87 4.80
CA LEU A 49 -15.67 3.47 4.98
C LEU A 49 -14.92 2.86 6.18
N MET A 50 -13.62 3.13 6.32
CA MET A 50 -12.83 2.68 7.46
C MET A 50 -13.23 3.38 8.77
N THR A 51 -13.55 4.67 8.73
CA THR A 51 -14.08 5.42 9.89
C THR A 51 -15.42 4.85 10.36
N LYS A 52 -16.30 4.43 9.45
CA LYS A 52 -17.58 3.79 9.80
C LYS A 52 -17.38 2.42 10.45
N ALA A 53 -16.41 1.65 9.97
CA ALA A 53 -16.06 0.36 10.55
C ALA A 53 -15.55 0.50 12.00
N THR A 54 -14.74 1.53 12.29
CA THR A 54 -14.24 1.79 13.66
C THR A 54 -15.28 2.42 14.58
N ALA A 55 -16.26 3.16 14.02
CA ALA A 55 -17.34 3.80 14.77
C ALA A 55 -18.50 2.85 15.16
N GLY A 56 -18.37 1.54 14.96
CA GLY A 56 -19.37 0.54 15.37
C GLY A 56 -20.57 0.37 14.43
N SER A 57 -20.56 1.02 13.25
CA SER A 57 -21.61 0.88 12.22
C SER A 57 -21.38 -0.28 11.24
N GLY A 58 -20.38 -1.11 11.52
CA GLY A 58 -20.03 -2.34 10.81
C GLY A 58 -19.09 -3.21 11.64
N GLN A 59 -18.88 -4.45 11.21
CA GLN A 59 -17.87 -5.35 11.78
C GLN A 59 -16.89 -5.74 10.69
N LEU A 60 -15.69 -5.15 10.70
CA LEU A 60 -14.54 -5.61 9.93
C LEU A 60 -13.60 -6.36 10.86
N LYS A 61 -13.08 -7.48 10.37
CA LYS A 61 -11.99 -8.25 10.98
C LYS A 61 -10.85 -8.34 9.98
N VAL A 62 -9.61 -8.26 10.44
CA VAL A 62 -8.46 -8.58 9.61
C VAL A 62 -8.51 -10.08 9.31
N ALA A 63 -8.50 -10.44 8.02
CA ALA A 63 -8.40 -11.83 7.58
C ALA A 63 -6.94 -12.22 7.38
N LEU A 64 -6.21 -11.39 6.64
CA LEU A 64 -4.81 -11.57 6.29
C LEU A 64 -4.09 -10.23 6.37
N ALA A 65 -2.83 -10.22 6.78
CA ALA A 65 -1.95 -9.08 6.59
C ALA A 65 -0.57 -9.58 6.16
N THR A 66 0.03 -8.90 5.18
CA THR A 66 1.40 -9.19 4.74
C THR A 66 2.15 -7.86 4.67
N VAL A 67 3.31 -7.83 5.32
CA VAL A 67 4.28 -6.74 5.21
C VAL A 67 5.54 -7.30 4.58
N ILE A 68 6.01 -6.64 3.53
CA ILE A 68 7.28 -6.93 2.86
C ILE A 68 8.15 -5.69 2.96
N ASP A 69 9.23 -5.80 3.71
CA ASP A 69 10.23 -4.75 3.88
C ASP A 69 11.22 -4.73 2.70
N PHE A 70 12.01 -3.67 2.58
CA PHE A 70 12.89 -3.46 1.42
C PHE A 70 13.99 -4.52 1.30
N ASP A 71 14.49 -5.00 2.43
CA ASP A 71 15.46 -6.10 2.53
C ASP A 71 14.83 -7.48 2.29
N SER A 72 13.54 -7.51 1.91
CA SER A 72 12.75 -8.71 1.68
C SER A 72 12.37 -9.48 2.95
N ASP A 73 12.45 -8.85 4.12
CA ASP A 73 11.84 -9.41 5.32
C ASP A 73 10.32 -9.43 5.17
N VAL A 74 9.73 -10.61 5.39
CA VAL A 74 8.29 -10.83 5.23
C VAL A 74 7.67 -11.19 6.57
N ARG A 75 6.63 -10.44 6.94
CA ARG A 75 5.76 -10.75 8.09
C ARG A 75 4.35 -11.01 7.56
N THR A 76 3.79 -12.17 7.89
CA THR A 76 2.43 -12.55 7.50
C THR A 76 1.61 -12.88 8.73
N PHE A 77 0.37 -12.39 8.74
CA PHE A 77 -0.65 -12.69 9.72
C PHE A 77 -1.85 -13.33 9.02
N ILE A 78 -2.37 -14.41 9.60
CA ILE A 78 -3.57 -15.10 9.13
C ILE A 78 -4.47 -15.31 10.35
N ALA A 79 -5.67 -14.75 10.31
CA ALA A 79 -6.60 -14.81 11.45
C ALA A 79 -7.35 -16.14 11.55
N ASP A 80 -7.68 -16.73 10.40
CA ASP A 80 -8.39 -18.02 10.30
C ASP A 80 -7.37 -19.13 10.02
N GLU A 81 -7.45 -20.30 10.67
CA GLU A 81 -6.57 -21.44 10.37
C GLU A 81 -6.71 -21.94 8.92
N ALA A 82 -7.89 -21.74 8.32
CA ALA A 82 -8.20 -22.10 6.93
C ALA A 82 -9.04 -20.98 6.28
N PRO A 83 -8.41 -19.87 5.82
CA PRO A 83 -9.14 -18.80 5.17
C PRO A 83 -9.73 -19.31 3.84
N PRO A 84 -10.96 -18.89 3.48
CA PRO A 84 -11.55 -19.24 2.19
C PRO A 84 -10.64 -18.89 1.00
N GLN A 85 -10.60 -19.76 -0.01
CA GLN A 85 -9.70 -19.63 -1.15
C GLN A 85 -9.81 -18.28 -1.87
N TRP A 86 -11.02 -17.75 -2.04
CA TRP A 86 -11.23 -16.46 -2.69
C TRP A 86 -10.60 -15.28 -1.92
N ILE A 87 -10.45 -15.37 -0.59
CA ILE A 87 -9.76 -14.36 0.21
C ILE A 87 -8.25 -14.46 -0.03
N LEU A 88 -7.72 -15.69 -0.03
CA LEU A 88 -6.31 -15.94 -0.35
C LEU A 88 -5.95 -15.43 -1.74
N ASP A 89 -6.78 -15.73 -2.74
CA ASP A 89 -6.57 -15.30 -4.11
C ASP A 89 -6.60 -13.78 -4.23
N ALA A 90 -7.56 -13.11 -3.58
CA ALA A 90 -7.63 -11.66 -3.56
C ALA A 90 -6.42 -11.02 -2.87
N HIS A 91 -5.98 -11.57 -1.73
CA HIS A 91 -4.80 -11.09 -1.01
C HIS A 91 -3.52 -11.27 -1.83
N ASN A 92 -3.32 -12.45 -2.41
CA ASN A 92 -2.17 -12.75 -3.25
C ASN A 92 -2.13 -11.88 -4.51
N ALA A 93 -3.29 -11.62 -5.13
CA ALA A 93 -3.40 -10.69 -6.26
C ALA A 93 -3.02 -9.26 -5.84
N ALA A 94 -3.44 -8.81 -4.66
CA ALA A 94 -3.06 -7.50 -4.13
C ALA A 94 -1.56 -7.39 -3.82
N VAL A 95 -0.97 -8.39 -3.16
CA VAL A 95 0.49 -8.46 -2.92
C VAL A 95 1.25 -8.43 -4.25
N LYS A 96 0.85 -9.26 -5.22
CA LYS A 96 1.46 -9.27 -6.55
C LYS A 96 1.35 -7.92 -7.25
N SER A 97 0.16 -7.30 -7.25
CA SER A 97 -0.05 -5.98 -7.85
C SER A 97 0.80 -4.90 -7.17
N GLY A 98 1.00 -4.99 -5.86
CA GLY A 98 1.87 -4.10 -5.10
C GLY A 98 3.33 -4.25 -5.52
N ILE A 99 3.83 -5.50 -5.62
CA ILE A 99 5.19 -5.79 -6.10
C ILE A 99 5.39 -5.29 -7.53
N ASP A 100 4.45 -5.58 -8.43
CA ASP A 100 4.52 -5.18 -9.83
C ASP A 100 4.51 -3.65 -9.98
N SER A 101 3.70 -2.94 -9.17
CA SER A 101 3.67 -1.47 -9.13
C SER A 101 5.02 -0.89 -8.66
N ARG A 102 5.60 -1.47 -7.60
CA ARG A 102 6.91 -1.04 -7.09
C ARG A 102 8.01 -1.24 -8.13
N ARG A 103 8.00 -2.39 -8.81
CA ARG A 103 8.93 -2.68 -9.89
C ARG A 103 8.80 -1.66 -11.02
N ALA A 104 7.57 -1.32 -11.44
CA ALA A 104 7.35 -0.32 -12.48
C ALA A 104 7.90 1.06 -12.09
N VAL A 105 7.77 1.48 -10.82
CA VAL A 105 8.35 2.75 -10.35
C VAL A 105 9.88 2.69 -10.29
N LEU A 106 10.45 1.59 -9.80
CA LEU A 106 11.90 1.40 -9.79
C LEU A 106 12.49 1.36 -11.20
N ASP A 107 11.80 0.73 -12.16
CA ASP A 107 12.19 0.70 -13.57
C ASP A 107 12.12 2.10 -14.19
N LEU A 108 11.10 2.90 -13.86
CA LEU A 108 10.99 4.31 -14.28
C LEU A 108 12.16 5.14 -13.76
N ILE A 109 12.52 4.98 -12.47
CA ILE A 109 13.66 5.66 -11.84
C ILE A 109 14.98 5.18 -12.46
N GLY A 110 15.16 3.88 -12.62
CA GLY A 110 16.35 3.27 -13.23
C GLY A 110 16.55 3.73 -14.68
N GLY A 111 15.46 3.87 -15.45
CA GLY A 111 15.48 4.44 -16.80
C GLY A 111 15.87 5.92 -16.85
N PHE A 112 15.58 6.69 -15.80
CA PHE A 112 16.00 8.08 -15.67
C PHE A 112 17.48 8.20 -15.27
N LEU A 113 17.97 7.34 -14.39
CA LEU A 113 19.36 7.33 -13.91
C LEU A 113 20.34 6.65 -14.89
N GLY A 114 19.86 5.70 -15.69
CA GLY A 114 20.66 4.86 -16.59
C GLY A 114 20.79 5.35 -18.03
N LYS A 115 20.08 6.42 -18.43
CA LYS A 115 20.31 7.10 -19.72
C LYS A 115 21.48 8.08 -19.58
N LYS A 116 22.70 7.55 -19.71
CA LYS A 116 23.80 8.25 -20.39
C LYS A 116 23.83 7.82 -21.85
#